data_AF-A0A0A2SVX7-F1
#
_entry.id   AF-A0A0A2SVX7-F1
#
_cell.length_a   1.000
_cell.length_b   1.000
_cell.length_c   1.000
_cell.angle_alpha   90.00
_cell.angle_beta   90.00
_cell.angle_gamma   90.00
#
_symmetry.space_group_name_H-M   'P 1'
#
loop_
_entity.id
_entity.type
_entity.pdbx_description
1 polymer ?
#
loop_
_entity_poly.entity_id
_entity_poly.type
_entity_poly.pdbx_seq_one_letter_code
_entity_poly.pdbx_strand_id
1 'polypeptide(L)'
;MSHFLFHSYKSQESIDQLIDYAESLLADIDIKKKTSFLTLLKLRVAEFQKELSNKTLNTYDKQQTLSQYEKFAKTLISCMERPQSASLAISHYHNNFYYPVGVQDKIHLSPEVKQAALAAVGISMALLIGSIPAFVFNPLIGTIMLSLAITLLLPSSFCLLTPDSPDTTRKKEQEKLIFKEGAKLINPDVLFEESDNKPYISSTLIRV
;
A
#
# COMPACT_ATOMS: atom_id res chain seq x y z
N MET A 1 1.01 -1.75 -35.99
CA MET A 1 -0.35 -1.49 -35.48
C MET A 1 -0.28 -1.40 -33.97
N SER A 2 -0.40 -0.20 -33.44
CA SER A 2 -0.29 0.14 -32.03
C SER A 2 -1.55 -0.31 -31.27
N HIS A 3 -1.43 -1.37 -30.48
CA HIS A 3 -2.43 -1.71 -29.47
C HIS A 3 -2.35 -0.69 -28.34
N PHE A 4 -3.09 0.41 -28.48
CA PHE A 4 -3.46 1.23 -27.33
C PHE A 4 -4.38 0.39 -26.45
N LEU A 5 -3.84 -0.09 -25.33
CA LEU A 5 -4.57 -0.68 -24.22
C LEU A 5 -5.46 0.40 -23.59
N PHE A 6 -6.59 0.70 -24.21
CA PHE A 6 -7.62 1.53 -23.60
C PHE A 6 -8.21 0.76 -22.42
N HIS A 7 -7.68 0.99 -21.22
CA HIS A 7 -8.46 0.80 -20.00
C HIS A 7 -9.68 1.73 -20.13
N SER A 8 -10.87 1.15 -20.11
CA SER A 8 -12.11 1.90 -19.90
C SER A 8 -11.94 2.70 -18.61
N TYR A 9 -11.78 4.01 -18.72
CA TYR A 9 -11.74 4.89 -17.55
C TYR A 9 -13.12 4.86 -16.92
N LYS A 10 -13.26 4.15 -15.79
CA LYS A 10 -14.49 4.18 -15.02
C LYS A 10 -14.62 5.52 -14.31
N SER A 11 -15.79 6.14 -14.43
CA SER A 11 -16.12 7.35 -13.71
C SER A 11 -16.31 7.05 -12.23
N GLN A 12 -16.05 8.03 -11.37
CA GLN A 12 -16.34 7.91 -9.94
C GLN A 12 -17.80 7.51 -9.69
N GLU A 13 -18.74 8.09 -10.45
CA GLU A 13 -20.17 7.77 -10.39
C GLU A 13 -20.45 6.27 -10.60
N SER A 14 -19.77 5.63 -11.55
CA SER A 14 -19.93 4.18 -11.77
C SER A 14 -19.43 3.32 -10.61
N ILE A 15 -18.49 3.84 -9.81
CA ILE A 15 -17.98 3.16 -8.61
C ILE A 15 -18.91 3.43 -7.43
N ASP A 16 -19.44 4.65 -7.31
CA ASP A 16 -20.44 4.99 -6.30
C ASP A 16 -21.70 4.11 -6.45
N GLN A 17 -22.12 3.79 -7.69
CA GLN A 17 -23.19 2.81 -7.94
C GLN A 17 -22.89 1.40 -7.40
N LEU A 18 -21.62 0.98 -7.34
CA LEU A 18 -21.23 -0.29 -6.73
C LEU A 18 -21.36 -0.24 -5.20
N ILE A 19 -21.09 0.93 -4.60
CA ILE A 19 -21.31 1.14 -3.17
C ILE A 19 -22.81 1.13 -2.86
N ASP A 20 -23.62 1.82 -3.65
CA ASP A 20 -25.08 1.82 -3.51
C ASP A 20 -25.64 0.40 -3.63
N TYR A 21 -25.12 -0.38 -4.58
CA TYR A 21 -25.47 -1.79 -4.70
C TYR A 21 -25.09 -2.60 -3.45
N ALA A 22 -23.88 -2.43 -2.91
CA ALA A 22 -23.47 -3.09 -1.68
C ALA A 22 -24.38 -2.71 -0.48
N GLU A 23 -24.76 -1.43 -0.36
CA GLU A 23 -25.71 -1.00 0.67
C GLU A 23 -27.10 -1.63 0.48
N SER A 24 -27.56 -1.79 -0.76
CA SER A 24 -28.84 -2.42 -1.08
C SER A 24 -28.95 -3.89 -0.65
N LEU A 25 -27.82 -4.62 -0.63
CA LEU A 25 -27.76 -6.00 -0.12
C LEU A 25 -28.12 -6.10 1.37
N LEU A 26 -28.07 -4.98 2.11
CA LEU A 26 -28.40 -4.91 3.53
C LEU A 26 -29.81 -4.37 3.77
N ALA A 27 -30.64 -4.16 2.74
CA ALA A 27 -31.95 -3.51 2.85
C ALA A 27 -32.83 -4.15 3.94
N ASP A 28 -32.89 -5.48 3.96
CA ASP A 28 -33.75 -6.27 4.85
C ASP A 28 -33.16 -6.50 6.27
N ILE A 29 -31.94 -6.01 6.52
CA ILE A 29 -31.27 -6.15 7.82
C ILE A 29 -31.65 -4.98 8.74
N ASP A 30 -31.96 -5.30 10.00
CA ASP A 30 -32.26 -4.33 11.05
C ASP A 30 -31.17 -3.24 11.11
N ILE A 31 -31.62 -1.98 11.08
CA ILE A 31 -30.74 -0.81 11.11
C ILE A 31 -29.75 -0.87 12.27
N LYS A 32 -30.17 -1.30 13.47
CA LYS A 32 -29.31 -1.38 14.65
C LYS A 32 -28.14 -2.34 14.45
N LYS A 33 -28.32 -3.39 13.65
CA LYS A 33 -27.26 -4.37 13.34
C LYS A 33 -26.28 -3.83 12.30
N LYS A 34 -26.75 -3.05 11.32
CA LYS A 34 -25.90 -2.54 10.23
C LYS A 34 -25.30 -1.15 10.44
N THR A 35 -25.75 -0.37 11.44
CA THR A 35 -25.27 1.01 11.68
C THR A 35 -23.75 1.12 11.77
N SER A 36 -23.10 0.26 12.57
CA SER A 36 -21.64 0.34 12.75
C SER A 36 -20.89 0.11 11.44
N PHE A 37 -21.31 -0.91 10.68
CA PHE A 37 -20.76 -1.19 9.35
C PHE A 37 -20.97 -0.01 8.39
N LEU A 38 -22.18 0.55 8.31
CA LEU A 38 -22.47 1.68 7.43
C LEU A 38 -21.65 2.92 7.78
N THR A 39 -21.39 3.17 9.08
CA THR A 39 -20.50 4.25 9.51
C THR A 39 -19.07 4.03 9.01
N LEU A 40 -18.53 2.81 9.14
CA LEU A 40 -17.18 2.47 8.66
C LEU A 40 -17.08 2.58 7.13
N LEU A 41 -18.10 2.08 6.42
CA LEU A 41 -18.17 2.16 4.96
C LEU A 41 -18.19 3.61 4.48
N LYS A 42 -19.06 4.45 5.06
CA LYS A 42 -19.15 5.88 4.72
C LYS A 42 -17.85 6.62 4.98
N LEU A 43 -17.18 6.33 6.10
CA LEU A 43 -15.88 6.92 6.39
C LEU A 43 -14.86 6.57 5.31
N ARG A 44 -14.81 5.29 4.90
CA ARG A 44 -13.86 4.85 3.87
C ARG A 44 -14.16 5.43 2.49
N VAL A 45 -15.43 5.47 2.10
CA VAL A 45 -15.89 6.10 0.85
C VAL A 45 -15.52 7.59 0.83
N ALA A 46 -15.74 8.30 1.94
CA ALA A 46 -15.38 9.71 2.05
C ALA A 46 -13.87 9.95 1.89
N GLU A 47 -13.01 9.03 2.34
CA GLU A 47 -11.56 9.12 2.10
C GLU A 47 -11.21 9.03 0.60
N PHE A 48 -11.81 8.10 -0.14
CA PHE A 48 -11.64 8.03 -1.60
C PHE A 48 -12.14 9.28 -2.30
N GLN A 49 -13.34 9.75 -1.96
CA GLN A 49 -13.94 10.94 -2.57
C GLN A 49 -13.14 12.22 -2.27
N LYS A 50 -12.60 12.34 -1.05
CA LYS A 50 -11.74 13.46 -0.66
C LYS A 50 -10.46 13.48 -1.50
N GLU A 51 -9.81 12.33 -1.69
CA GLU A 51 -8.59 12.22 -2.49
C GLU A 51 -8.89 12.54 -3.97
N LEU A 52 -9.98 12.00 -4.53
CA LEU A 52 -10.39 12.27 -5.92
C LEU A 52 -10.78 13.73 -6.19
N SER A 53 -11.26 14.43 -5.16
CA SER A 53 -11.61 15.85 -5.20
C SER A 53 -10.38 16.76 -5.06
N ASN A 54 -9.21 16.21 -4.73
CA ASN A 54 -7.99 16.98 -4.59
C ASN A 54 -7.50 17.49 -5.95
N LYS A 55 -7.56 18.81 -6.15
CA LYS A 55 -7.17 19.48 -7.41
C LYS A 55 -5.67 19.40 -7.70
N THR A 56 -4.84 19.13 -6.70
CA THR A 56 -3.38 19.00 -6.87
C THR A 56 -2.96 17.58 -7.22
N LEU A 57 -3.89 16.62 -7.21
CA LEU A 57 -3.61 15.24 -7.54
C LEU A 57 -3.34 15.11 -9.05
N ASN A 58 -2.20 14.52 -9.41
CA ASN A 58 -1.86 14.31 -10.81
C ASN A 58 -2.78 13.23 -11.44
N THR A 59 -2.82 13.18 -12.77
CA THR A 59 -3.68 12.25 -13.52
C THR A 59 -3.41 10.78 -13.18
N TYR A 60 -2.16 10.41 -12.97
CA TYR A 60 -1.76 9.04 -12.64
C TYR A 60 -2.30 8.63 -11.26
N ASP A 61 -2.06 9.44 -10.23
CA ASP A 61 -2.52 9.19 -8.86
C ASP A 61 -4.05 9.20 -8.79
N LYS A 62 -4.72 10.05 -9.57
CA LYS A 62 -6.17 10.04 -9.70
C LYS A 62 -6.69 8.71 -10.27
N GLN A 63 -6.04 8.20 -11.32
CA GLN A 63 -6.39 6.91 -11.91
C GLN A 63 -6.12 5.75 -10.94
N GLN A 64 -5.00 5.78 -10.21
CA GLN A 64 -4.69 4.78 -9.19
C GLN A 64 -5.71 4.80 -8.05
N THR A 65 -6.16 6.00 -7.65
CA THR A 65 -7.20 6.17 -6.63
C THR A 65 -8.54 5.60 -7.09
N LEU A 66 -8.96 5.87 -8.34
CA LEU A 66 -10.17 5.27 -8.93
C LEU A 66 -10.07 3.75 -9.00
N SER A 67 -8.92 3.23 -9.45
CA SER A 67 -8.68 1.78 -9.54
C SER A 67 -8.78 1.11 -8.17
N GLN A 68 -8.17 1.70 -7.14
CA GLN A 68 -8.26 1.19 -5.77
C GLN A 68 -9.68 1.29 -5.21
N TYR A 69 -10.40 2.37 -5.51
CA TYR A 69 -11.78 2.55 -5.06
C TYR A 69 -12.71 1.49 -5.69
N GLU A 70 -12.59 1.25 -7.00
CA GLU A 70 -13.33 0.20 -7.67
C GLU A 70 -12.99 -1.18 -7.10
N LYS A 71 -11.70 -1.45 -6.91
CA LYS A 71 -11.22 -2.70 -6.33
C LYS A 71 -11.78 -2.91 -4.92
N PHE A 72 -11.87 -1.86 -4.12
CA PHE A 72 -12.51 -1.88 -2.80
C PHE A 72 -14.00 -2.24 -2.92
N ALA A 73 -14.76 -1.52 -3.75
CA ALA A 73 -16.20 -1.74 -3.92
C ALA A 73 -16.52 -3.16 -4.41
N LYS A 74 -15.79 -3.65 -5.42
CA LYS A 74 -15.93 -5.03 -5.93
C LYS A 74 -15.60 -6.09 -4.88
N THR A 75 -14.55 -5.85 -4.08
CA THR A 75 -14.18 -6.78 -3.00
C THR A 75 -15.26 -6.83 -1.94
N LEU A 76 -15.82 -5.68 -1.57
CA LEU A 76 -16.93 -5.60 -0.63
C LEU A 76 -18.14 -6.39 -1.12
N ILE A 77 -18.59 -6.14 -2.35
CA ILE A 77 -19.69 -6.88 -2.98
C ILE A 77 -19.39 -8.39 -2.95
N SER A 78 -18.19 -8.79 -3.37
CA SER A 78 -17.82 -10.22 -3.38
C SER A 78 -17.86 -10.85 -1.99
N CYS A 79 -17.46 -10.11 -0.95
CA CYS A 79 -17.53 -10.60 0.43
C CYS A 79 -18.98 -10.74 0.92
N MET A 80 -19.88 -9.86 0.47
CA MET A 80 -21.28 -9.86 0.88
C MET A 80 -22.11 -10.90 0.10
N GLU A 81 -21.94 -11.01 -1.21
CA GLU A 81 -22.63 -11.99 -2.05
C GLU A 81 -22.15 -13.43 -1.79
N ARG A 82 -20.87 -13.59 -1.46
CA ARG A 82 -20.25 -14.91 -1.23
C ARG A 82 -19.43 -14.92 0.07
N PRO A 83 -20.09 -14.84 1.24
CA PRO A 83 -19.40 -14.77 2.54
C PRO A 83 -18.39 -15.88 2.76
N GLN A 84 -18.71 -17.10 2.30
CA GLN A 84 -17.82 -18.28 2.40
C GLN A 84 -16.47 -18.10 1.70
N SER A 85 -16.39 -17.21 0.71
CA SER A 85 -15.16 -16.89 -0.04
C SER A 85 -14.53 -15.54 0.36
N ALA A 86 -15.07 -14.87 1.39
CA ALA A 86 -14.64 -13.54 1.78
C ALA A 86 -13.15 -13.48 2.16
N SER A 87 -12.62 -14.51 2.85
CA SER A 87 -11.19 -14.61 3.17
C SER A 87 -10.30 -14.52 1.93
N LEU A 88 -10.61 -15.30 0.88
CA LEU A 88 -9.90 -15.27 -0.40
C LEU A 88 -10.00 -13.91 -1.09
N ALA A 89 -11.18 -13.29 -1.10
CA ALA A 89 -11.38 -11.98 -1.69
C ALA A 89 -10.55 -10.90 -0.98
N ILE A 90 -10.53 -10.91 0.35
CA ILE A 90 -9.75 -9.99 1.19
C ILE A 90 -8.24 -10.18 0.97
N SER A 91 -7.79 -11.44 0.89
CA SER A 91 -6.38 -11.77 0.60
C SER A 91 -5.97 -11.24 -0.78
N HIS A 92 -6.80 -11.50 -1.80
CA HIS A 92 -6.56 -11.00 -3.16
C HIS A 92 -6.57 -9.47 -3.23
N TYR A 93 -7.40 -8.81 -2.43
CA TYR A 93 -7.43 -7.35 -2.35
C TYR A 93 -6.10 -6.77 -1.85
N HIS A 94 -5.53 -7.32 -0.78
CA HIS A 94 -4.34 -6.78 -0.14
C HIS A 94 -2.99 -7.24 -0.73
N ASN A 95 -2.95 -8.43 -1.34
CA ASN A 95 -1.72 -9.06 -1.85
C ASN A 95 -1.39 -8.66 -3.29
N ASN A 96 -2.38 -8.23 -4.06
CA ASN A 96 -2.16 -7.63 -5.38
C ASN A 96 -1.77 -6.14 -5.25
N PHE A 97 -1.53 -5.48 -6.39
CA PHE A 97 -1.30 -4.03 -6.45
C PHE A 97 -2.32 -3.26 -5.59
N TYR A 98 -1.82 -2.74 -4.46
CA TYR A 98 -2.58 -1.98 -3.48
C TYR A 98 -2.09 -0.55 -3.54
N TYR A 99 -2.95 0.37 -3.91
CA TYR A 99 -2.63 1.78 -3.92
C TYR A 99 -3.07 2.45 -2.60
N PRO A 100 -2.17 3.13 -1.87
CA PRO A 100 -2.49 3.74 -0.59
C PRO A 100 -3.35 4.99 -0.78
N VAL A 101 -4.61 4.94 -0.32
CA VAL A 101 -5.53 6.10 -0.34
C VAL A 101 -5.88 6.50 1.08
N GLY A 102 -5.73 7.80 1.41
CA GLY A 102 -6.03 8.33 2.74
C GLY A 102 -5.09 7.81 3.84
N VAL A 103 -3.85 7.46 3.48
CA VAL A 103 -2.82 7.01 4.43
C VAL A 103 -1.96 8.20 4.84
N GLN A 104 -1.96 8.53 6.13
CA GLN A 104 -1.13 9.61 6.69
C GLN A 104 0.11 9.07 7.40
N ASP A 105 0.07 7.80 7.81
CA ASP A 105 1.16 7.14 8.51
C ASP A 105 2.31 6.86 7.52
N LYS A 106 3.53 6.95 8.01
CA LYS A 106 4.75 6.77 7.21
C LYS A 106 5.61 5.69 7.83
N ILE A 107 6.18 4.84 6.98
CA ILE A 107 7.20 3.89 7.38
C ILE A 107 8.49 4.68 7.58
N HIS A 108 8.85 4.90 8.84
CA HIS A 108 10.13 5.49 9.18
C HIS A 108 11.21 4.41 9.26
N LEU A 109 12.38 4.69 8.72
CA LEU A 109 13.56 3.87 8.99
C LEU A 109 13.83 3.87 10.49
N SER A 110 14.18 2.70 11.04
CA SER A 110 14.60 2.63 12.43
C SER A 110 15.85 3.51 12.65
N PRO A 111 16.01 4.11 13.84
CA PRO A 111 17.17 4.94 14.15
C PRO A 111 18.50 4.23 13.85
N GLU A 112 18.56 2.93 14.13
CA GLU A 112 19.73 2.08 13.89
C GLU A 112 20.07 1.96 12.41
N VAL A 113 19.08 1.69 11.55
CA VAL A 113 19.29 1.58 10.09
C VAL A 113 19.71 2.93 9.51
N LYS A 114 19.09 4.02 9.97
CA LYS A 114 19.45 5.37 9.54
C LYS A 114 20.88 5.74 9.95
N GLN A 115 21.29 5.42 11.17
CA GLN A 115 22.66 5.64 11.64
C GLN A 115 23.68 4.79 10.87
N ALA A 116 23.37 3.52 10.62
CA ALA A 116 24.22 2.62 9.84
C ALA A 116 24.38 3.12 8.40
N ALA A 117 23.29 3.53 7.75
CA ALA A 117 23.35 4.10 6.40
C ALA A 117 24.16 5.40 6.36
N LEU A 118 24.03 6.27 7.37
CA LEU A 118 24.79 7.52 7.45
C LEU A 118 26.28 7.26 7.67
N ALA A 119 26.63 6.29 8.51
CA ALA A 119 28.01 5.86 8.70
C ALA A 119 28.61 5.26 7.42
N ALA A 120 27.85 4.42 6.71
CA ALA A 120 28.26 3.84 5.43
C ALA A 120 28.50 4.91 4.35
N VAL A 121 27.65 5.94 4.27
CA VAL A 121 27.89 7.12 3.40
C VAL A 121 29.19 7.83 3.81
N GLY A 122 29.41 8.06 5.10
CA GLY A 122 30.65 8.69 5.59
C GLY A 122 31.91 7.89 5.23
N ILE A 123 31.92 6.58 5.48
CA ILE A 123 33.02 5.68 5.13
C ILE A 123 33.25 5.65 3.62
N SER A 124 32.17 5.55 2.84
CA SER A 124 32.27 5.50 1.38
C SER A 124 32.84 6.80 0.80
N MET A 125 32.48 7.96 1.32
CA MET A 125 33.09 9.22 0.87
C MET A 125 34.56 9.33 1.25
N ALA A 126 34.94 8.88 2.45
CA ALA A 126 36.34 8.84 2.84
C ALA A 126 37.16 7.92 1.90
N LEU A 127 36.63 6.74 1.57
CA LEU A 127 37.23 5.81 0.60
C LEU A 127 37.32 6.41 -0.80
N LEU A 128 36.29 7.12 -1.24
CA LEU A 128 36.24 7.74 -2.57
C LEU A 128 37.29 8.85 -2.69
N ILE A 129 37.39 9.74 -1.70
CA ILE A 129 38.41 10.79 -1.64
C ILE A 129 39.81 10.17 -1.53
N GLY A 130 39.98 9.16 -0.67
CA GLY A 130 41.23 8.44 -0.49
C GLY A 130 41.68 7.63 -1.72
N SER A 131 40.74 7.21 -2.57
CA SER A 131 41.06 6.46 -3.80
C SER A 131 41.86 7.28 -4.79
N ILE A 132 41.71 8.61 -4.81
CA ILE A 132 42.39 9.51 -5.75
C ILE A 132 43.92 9.48 -5.57
N PRO A 133 44.48 9.81 -4.38
CA PRO A 133 45.92 9.68 -4.17
C PRO A 133 46.37 8.20 -4.23
N ALA A 134 45.55 7.27 -3.73
CA ALA A 134 45.89 5.84 -3.78
C ALA A 134 46.10 5.35 -5.22
N PHE A 135 45.30 5.81 -6.18
CA PHE A 135 45.44 5.44 -7.59
C PHE A 135 46.76 5.92 -8.22
N VAL A 136 47.27 7.08 -7.78
CA VAL A 136 48.56 7.63 -8.25
C VAL A 136 49.74 6.80 -7.76
N PHE A 137 49.71 6.34 -6.51
CA PHE A 137 50.82 5.56 -5.93
C PHE A 137 50.70 4.05 -6.21
N ASN A 138 49.47 3.53 -6.22
CA ASN A 138 49.18 2.11 -6.47
C ASN A 138 47.78 1.96 -7.09
N PRO A 139 47.70 1.82 -8.43
CA PRO A 139 46.43 1.71 -9.14
C PRO A 139 45.53 0.58 -8.62
N LEU A 140 46.11 -0.55 -8.21
CA LEU A 140 45.33 -1.69 -7.68
C LEU A 140 44.62 -1.32 -6.37
N ILE A 141 45.32 -0.66 -5.44
CA ILE A 141 44.72 -0.20 -4.17
C ILE A 141 43.67 0.86 -4.44
N GLY A 142 43.95 1.80 -5.34
CA GLY A 142 43.00 2.83 -5.75
C GLY A 142 41.70 2.24 -6.30
N THR A 143 41.79 1.24 -7.20
CA THR A 143 40.60 0.55 -7.73
C THR A 143 39.81 -0.17 -6.65
N ILE A 144 40.46 -0.88 -5.72
CA ILE A 144 39.77 -1.59 -4.62
C ILE A 144 39.01 -0.59 -3.74
N MET A 145 39.66 0.51 -3.35
CA MET A 145 39.02 1.56 -2.54
C MET A 145 37.83 2.19 -3.26
N LEU A 146 37.97 2.49 -4.56
CA LEU A 146 36.90 3.05 -5.37
C LEU A 146 35.71 2.08 -5.50
N SER A 147 35.98 0.80 -5.75
CA SER A 147 34.94 -0.23 -5.81
C SER A 147 34.17 -0.35 -4.50
N LEU A 148 34.88 -0.43 -3.36
CA LEU A 148 34.26 -0.48 -2.04
C LEU A 148 33.44 0.79 -1.75
N ALA A 149 33.95 1.96 -2.12
CA ALA A 149 33.23 3.21 -1.97
C ALA A 149 31.90 3.18 -2.73
N ILE A 150 31.89 2.79 -3.99
CA ILE A 150 30.67 2.73 -4.81
C ILE A 150 29.67 1.71 -4.27
N THR A 151 30.14 0.51 -3.89
CA THR A 151 29.29 -0.57 -3.37
C THR A 151 28.58 -0.18 -2.07
N LEU A 152 29.22 0.62 -1.21
CA LEU A 152 28.60 1.11 0.02
C LEU A 152 27.75 2.37 -0.21
N LEU A 153 28.24 3.30 -1.03
CA LEU A 153 27.59 4.60 -1.23
C LEU A 153 26.20 4.44 -1.87
N LEU A 154 26.08 3.64 -2.93
CA LEU A 154 24.82 3.49 -3.67
C LEU A 154 23.63 3.02 -2.80
N PRO A 155 23.69 1.84 -2.13
CA PRO A 155 22.57 1.37 -1.32
C PRO A 155 22.30 2.27 -0.11
N SER A 156 23.34 2.83 0.52
CA SER A 156 23.15 3.70 1.69
C SER A 156 22.57 5.07 1.32
N SER A 157 23.02 5.67 0.22
CA SER A 157 22.41 6.88 -0.32
C SER A 157 20.98 6.62 -0.78
N PHE A 158 20.71 5.49 -1.43
CA PHE A 158 19.34 5.11 -1.81
C PHE A 158 18.43 5.00 -0.57
N CYS A 159 18.92 4.33 0.48
CA CYS A 159 18.21 4.17 1.75
C CYS A 159 17.86 5.52 2.42
N LEU A 160 18.77 6.50 2.35
CA LEU A 160 18.59 7.82 2.98
C LEU A 160 17.80 8.81 2.12
N LEU A 161 17.85 8.68 0.80
CA LEU A 161 17.20 9.59 -0.15
C LEU A 161 15.80 9.12 -0.54
N THR A 162 15.47 7.84 -0.32
CA THR A 162 14.12 7.34 -0.56
C THR A 162 13.18 7.99 0.44
N PRO A 163 12.15 8.74 -0.03
CA PRO A 163 11.19 9.34 0.87
C PRO A 163 10.45 8.25 1.64
N ASP A 164 10.06 8.56 2.87
CA ASP A 164 9.26 7.65 3.70
C ASP A 164 8.03 7.16 2.92
N SER A 165 7.90 5.84 2.79
CA SER A 165 6.77 5.23 2.12
C SER A 165 5.53 5.26 3.03
N PRO A 166 4.31 5.37 2.48
CA PRO A 166 3.10 5.33 3.29
C PRO A 166 2.95 3.99 4.01
N ASP A 167 2.67 4.02 5.30
CA ASP A 167 2.38 2.81 6.08
C ASP A 167 0.93 2.40 5.91
N THR A 168 0.71 1.38 5.10
CA THR A 168 -0.63 0.88 4.77
C THR A 168 -1.20 -0.09 5.80
N THR A 169 -0.44 -0.49 6.81
CA THR A 169 -0.79 -1.58 7.73
C THR A 169 -2.15 -1.33 8.40
N ARG A 170 -2.28 -0.18 9.08
CA ARG A 170 -3.51 0.23 9.75
C ARG A 170 -4.68 0.37 8.77
N LYS A 171 -4.42 0.86 7.56
CA LYS A 171 -5.48 1.06 6.55
C LYS A 171 -6.03 -0.27 6.03
N LYS A 172 -5.14 -1.22 5.73
CA LYS A 172 -5.52 -2.58 5.33
C LYS A 172 -6.32 -3.29 6.41
N GLU A 173 -5.98 -3.09 7.69
CA GLU A 173 -6.76 -3.64 8.81
C GLU A 173 -8.17 -3.03 8.91
N GLN A 174 -8.31 -1.72 8.72
CA GLN A 174 -9.61 -1.06 8.67
C GLN A 174 -10.48 -1.59 7.52
N GLU A 175 -9.91 -1.71 6.32
CA GLU A 175 -10.61 -2.25 5.14
C GLU A 175 -11.00 -3.71 5.34
N LYS A 176 -10.10 -4.51 5.91
CA LYS A 176 -10.36 -5.90 6.30
C LYS A 176 -11.53 -6.02 7.26
N LEU A 177 -11.61 -5.14 8.26
CA LEU A 177 -12.74 -5.10 9.19
C LEU A 177 -14.05 -4.82 8.43
N ILE A 178 -14.07 -3.83 7.54
CA ILE A 178 -15.26 -3.52 6.71
C ILE A 178 -15.70 -4.75 5.92
N PHE A 179 -14.78 -5.44 5.25
CA PHE A 179 -15.11 -6.64 4.46
C PHE A 179 -15.65 -7.79 5.33
N LYS A 180 -15.02 -8.04 6.49
CA LYS A 180 -15.47 -9.09 7.43
C LYS A 180 -16.84 -8.77 8.01
N GLU A 181 -17.08 -7.55 8.44
CA GLU A 181 -18.37 -7.12 8.98
C GLU A 181 -19.47 -7.17 7.92
N GLY A 182 -19.19 -6.74 6.68
CA GLY A 182 -20.12 -6.86 5.56
C GLY A 182 -20.56 -8.30 5.29
N ALA A 183 -19.60 -9.23 5.28
CA ALA A 183 -19.89 -10.66 5.11
C ALA A 183 -20.69 -11.26 6.29
N LYS A 184 -20.36 -10.89 7.54
CA LYS A 184 -21.08 -11.36 8.75
C LYS A 184 -22.51 -10.86 8.84
N LEU A 185 -22.77 -9.65 8.34
CA LEU A 185 -24.14 -9.12 8.31
C LEU A 185 -25.04 -9.97 7.41
N ILE A 186 -24.52 -10.45 6.28
CA ILE A 186 -25.27 -11.34 5.36
C ILE A 186 -25.34 -12.77 5.91
N ASN A 187 -24.22 -13.30 6.40
CA ASN A 187 -24.15 -14.65 6.97
C ASN A 187 -23.37 -14.63 8.30
N PRO A 188 -24.08 -14.63 9.45
CA PRO A 188 -23.46 -14.60 10.77
C PRO A 188 -22.59 -15.81 11.10
N ASP A 189 -22.84 -16.95 10.46
CA ASP A 189 -22.13 -18.21 10.73
C ASP A 189 -20.81 -18.32 9.97
N VAL A 190 -20.44 -17.29 9.19
CA VAL A 190 -19.20 -17.29 8.43
C VAL A 190 -17.99 -17.27 9.38
N LEU A 191 -17.12 -18.27 9.25
CA LEU A 191 -15.88 -18.36 10.01
C LEU A 191 -14.73 -17.75 9.19
N PHE A 192 -13.95 -16.88 9.82
CA PHE A 192 -12.70 -16.37 9.25
C PHE A 192 -11.54 -17.11 9.90
N GLU A 193 -10.62 -17.64 9.10
CA GLU A 193 -9.46 -18.36 9.62
C GLU A 193 -8.55 -17.44 10.44
N GLU A 194 -7.81 -18.01 11.38
CA GLU A 194 -6.88 -17.28 12.26
C GLU A 194 -5.68 -16.70 11.50
N SER A 195 -5.35 -17.27 10.33
CA SER A 195 -4.41 -16.71 9.35
C SER A 195 -4.86 -15.33 8.84
N ASP A 196 -6.17 -15.08 8.81
CA ASP A 196 -6.78 -13.77 8.54
C ASP A 196 -6.77 -12.82 9.74
N ASN A 197 -6.14 -13.15 10.86
CA ASN A 197 -5.99 -12.23 11.99
C ASN A 197 -4.53 -11.83 12.23
N LYS A 198 -3.58 -12.31 11.43
CA LYS A 198 -2.21 -11.82 11.49
C LYS A 198 -2.14 -10.38 10.96
N PRO A 199 -1.49 -9.45 11.67
CA PRO A 199 -1.23 -8.12 11.16
C PRO A 199 -0.42 -8.23 9.86
N TYR A 200 -0.73 -7.39 8.88
CA TYR A 200 0.04 -7.32 7.64
C TYR A 200 1.42 -6.73 7.97
N ILE A 201 2.38 -7.60 8.28
CA ILE A 201 3.78 -7.18 8.38
C ILE A 201 4.22 -6.85 6.95
N SER A 202 4.50 -5.58 6.68
CA SER A 202 5.07 -5.14 5.41
C SER A 202 6.39 -5.87 5.16
N SER A 203 6.35 -6.93 4.35
CA SER A 203 7.51 -7.80 4.07
C SER A 203 8.53 -7.14 3.13
N THR A 204 8.40 -5.85 2.83
CA THR A 204 9.32 -5.11 1.95
C THR A 204 10.67 -4.82 2.63
N LEU A 205 10.86 -5.14 3.90
CA LEU A 205 12.12 -4.89 4.62
C LEU A 205 13.13 -6.05 4.60
N ILE A 206 12.84 -7.19 3.96
CA ILE A 206 13.82 -8.29 3.87
C ILE A 206 13.80 -8.93 2.48
N ARG A 207 14.46 -8.28 1.53
CA ARG A 207 15.31 -9.00 0.57
C ARG A 207 16.67 -8.31 0.60
N VAL A 208 17.54 -8.86 1.45
CA VAL A 208 18.99 -8.69 1.40
C VAL A 208 19.50 -9.22 0.06
#